data_AF-A0A967SBA0-F1
#
_entry.id   AF-A0A967SBA0-F1
#
_cell.length_a   1.000
_cell.length_b   1.000
_cell.length_c   1.000
_cell.angle_alpha   90.00
_cell.angle_beta   90.00
_cell.angle_gamma   90.00
#
_symmetry.space_group_name_H-M   'P 1'
#
loop_
_entity.id
_entity.type
_entity.pdbx_description
1 polymer ?
#
loop_
_entity_poly.entity_id
_entity_poly.type
_entity_poly.pdbx_seq_one_letter_code
_entity_poly.pdbx_strand_id
1 'polypeptide(L)' 'MRAYQAGVLADYSPYSHNTGRLFDKLAALRPERLAIMHGSSFEGDGGQALRDLGEAFRSVFGDAAGAASAG' A
#
# COMPACT_ATOMS: atom_id res chain seq x y z
N MET A 1 5.50 -1.93 -26.23
CA MET A 1 6.25 -2.72 -25.23
C MET A 1 7.30 -1.81 -24.60
N ARG A 2 7.35 -1.76 -23.27
CA ARG A 2 8.32 -1.06 -22.40
C ARG A 2 8.12 0.46 -22.21
N ALA A 3 7.54 0.82 -21.06
CA ALA A 3 8.03 1.90 -20.17
C ALA A 3 7.09 2.13 -18.97
N TYR A 4 6.69 1.07 -18.24
CA TYR A 4 5.92 1.22 -16.98
C TYR A 4 6.61 0.54 -15.78
N GLN A 5 7.85 0.07 -15.96
CA GLN A 5 8.64 -0.64 -14.95
C GLN A 5 9.67 0.26 -14.27
N ALA A 6 9.32 1.53 -14.02
CA ALA A 6 10.22 2.47 -13.34
C ALA A 6 9.83 2.60 -11.87
N GLY A 7 10.06 1.54 -11.10
CA GLY A 7 9.93 1.54 -9.65
C GLY A 7 10.33 0.20 -9.08
N VAL A 8 11.06 0.19 -7.96
CA VAL A 8 11.55 -1.03 -7.27
C VAL A 8 10.45 -2.06 -6.96
N LEU A 9 9.18 -1.63 -7.00
CA LEU A 9 7.99 -2.43 -6.73
C LEU A 9 7.10 -2.73 -7.95
N ALA A 10 7.50 -2.29 -9.16
CA ALA A 10 6.64 -2.29 -10.35
C ALA A 10 6.22 -3.70 -10.83
N ASP A 11 7.03 -4.73 -10.55
CA ASP A 11 6.68 -6.14 -10.84
C ASP A 11 6.13 -6.91 -9.62
N TYR A 12 6.05 -6.28 -8.43
CA TYR A 12 5.76 -6.98 -7.17
C TYR A 12 4.49 -6.54 -6.44
N SER A 13 3.89 -5.39 -6.79
CA SER A 13 2.69 -4.91 -6.09
C SER A 13 1.59 -4.48 -7.06
N PRO A 14 0.50 -5.25 -7.18
CA PRO A 14 -0.70 -4.79 -7.87
C PRO A 14 -1.42 -3.80 -6.96
N TYR A 15 -0.89 -2.58 -6.87
CA TYR A 15 -1.64 -1.47 -6.29
C TYR A 15 -2.94 -1.30 -7.09
N SER A 16 -4.07 -1.43 -6.42
CA SER A 16 -5.40 -1.37 -7.03
C SER A 16 -6.31 -0.46 -6.22
N HIS A 17 -7.47 -0.11 -6.76
CA HIS A 17 -8.49 0.64 -6.02
C HIS A 17 -8.93 -0.04 -4.71
N ASN A 18 -8.68 -1.34 -4.55
CA ASN A 18 -9.00 -2.08 -3.33
C ASN A 18 -7.89 -2.03 -2.26
N THR A 19 -6.69 -1.55 -2.59
CA THR A 19 -5.54 -1.52 -1.66
C THR A 19 -5.85 -0.71 -0.40
N GLY A 20 -6.45 0.47 -0.52
CA GLY A 20 -6.88 1.26 0.65
C GLY A 20 -7.90 0.53 1.53
N ARG A 21 -8.92 -0.10 0.91
CA ARG A 21 -9.93 -0.88 1.63
C ARG A 21 -9.34 -2.08 2.38
N LEU A 22 -8.27 -2.68 1.86
CA LEU A 22 -7.56 -3.78 2.53
C LEU A 22 -6.84 -3.27 3.79
N PHE A 23 -6.16 -2.12 3.71
CA PHE A 23 -5.53 -1.51 4.88
C PHE A 23 -6.55 -1.13 5.96
N ASP A 24 -7.71 -0.58 5.58
CA ASP A 24 -8.78 -0.28 6.54
C ASP A 24 -9.31 -1.52 7.26
N LYS A 25 -9.49 -2.63 6.53
CA LYS A 25 -9.92 -3.92 7.11
C LYS A 25 -8.90 -4.45 8.11
N LEU A 26 -7.61 -4.35 7.79
CA LEU A 26 -6.54 -4.77 8.69
C LEU A 26 -6.46 -3.84 9.91
N ALA A 27 -6.60 -2.53 9.71
CA ALA A 27 -6.62 -1.55 10.80
C ALA A 27 -7.81 -1.74 11.75
N ALA A 28 -8.95 -2.22 11.25
CA ALA A 28 -10.11 -2.56 12.07
C ALA A 28 -9.86 -3.70 13.07
N LEU A 29 -8.83 -4.52 12.85
CA LEU A 29 -8.40 -5.54 13.82
C LEU A 29 -7.69 -4.95 15.05
N ARG A 30 -7.41 -3.64 15.04
CA ARG A 30 -6.67 -2.92 16.09
C ARG A 30 -5.35 -3.61 16.47
N PRO A 31 -4.44 -3.85 15.51
CA PRO A 31 -3.17 -4.49 15.82
C PRO A 31 -2.27 -3.55 16.62
N GLU A 32 -1.66 -4.06 17.69
CA GLU A 32 -0.67 -3.33 18.48
C GLU A 32 0.77 -3.58 18.01
N ARG A 33 0.95 -4.54 17.11
CA ARG A 33 2.25 -4.90 16.53
C ARG A 33 2.07 -5.38 15.09
N LEU A 34 2.94 -4.94 14.21
CA LEU A 34 3.00 -5.37 12.81
C LEU A 34 4.30 -6.14 12.59
N ALA A 35 4.18 -7.44 12.31
CA ALA A 35 5.30 -8.28 11.92
C ALA A 35 5.49 -8.18 10.40
N ILE A 36 6.49 -7.40 9.97
CA ILE A 36 6.74 -7.12 8.56
C ILE A 36 7.68 -8.18 7.97
N MET A 37 7.37 -8.67 6.77
CA MET A 37 8.21 -9.68 6.09
C MET A 37 9.55 -9.12 5.60
N HIS A 38 9.61 -7.82 5.29
CA HIS A 38 10.81 -7.12 4.85
C HIS A 38 10.95 -5.79 5.58
N GLY A 39 11.99 -5.68 6.41
CA GLY A 39 12.25 -4.51 7.22
C GLY A 39 11.98 -4.74 8.71
N SER A 40 11.88 -3.65 9.45
CA SER A 40 11.66 -3.68 10.90
C SER A 40 10.20 -3.95 11.24
N SER A 41 9.98 -4.74 12.30
CA SER A 41 8.67 -4.85 12.93
C SER A 41 8.30 -3.53 13.62
N PHE A 42 7.00 -3.24 13.69
CA PHE A 42 6.46 -2.04 14.35
C PHE A 42 5.66 -2.43 15.58
N GLU A 43 5.78 -1.67 16.66
CA GLU A 43 5.02 -1.82 17.91
C GLU A 43 4.44 -0.45 18.31
N GLY A 44 3.15 -0.41 18.62
CA GLY A 44 2.38 0.83 18.83
C GLY A 44 0.98 0.73 18.21
N ASP A 45 0.41 1.85 17.75
CA ASP A 45 -0.88 1.82 17.06
C ASP A 45 -0.71 1.32 15.61
N GLY A 46 -0.73 0.01 15.43
CA GLY A 46 -0.62 -0.62 14.12
C GLY A 46 -1.83 -0.32 13.23
N GLY A 47 -2.99 0.02 13.80
CA GLY A 47 -4.16 0.45 13.04
C GLY A 47 -3.93 1.78 12.36
N GLN A 48 -3.36 2.75 13.08
CA GLN A 48 -2.97 4.03 12.50
C GLN A 48 -1.82 3.86 11.49
N ALA A 49 -0.81 3.06 11.81
CA ALA A 49 0.30 2.80 10.89
C ALA A 49 -0.16 2.20 9.55
N LEU A 50 -1.17 1.32 9.57
CA LEU A 50 -1.78 0.76 8.35
C LEU A 50 -2.53 1.80 7.52
N ARG A 51 -3.22 2.76 8.16
CA ARG A 51 -3.89 3.86 7.47
C ARG A 51 -2.88 4.82 6.83
N ASP A 52 -1.84 5.16 7.56
CA ASP A 52 -0.76 6.03 7.07
C ASP A 52 -0.03 5.37 5.88
N LEU A 53 0.18 4.05 5.95
CA LEU A 53 0.71 3.26 4.84
C LEU A 53 -0.21 3.33 3.61
N GLY A 54 -1.53 3.27 3.81
CA GLY A 54 -2.52 3.43 2.74
C GLY A 54 -2.42 4.78 2.04
N GLU A 55 -2.29 5.86 2.79
CA GLU A 55 -2.11 7.21 2.22
C GLU A 55 -0.75 7.36 1.52
N ALA A 56 0.33 6.82 2.08
CA ALA A 56 1.63 6.80 1.43
C ALA A 56 1.57 6.03 0.09
N PHE A 57 0.92 4.86 0.07
CA PHE A 57 0.72 4.08 -1.15
C PHE A 57 -0.12 4.85 -2.18
N ARG A 58 -1.18 5.53 -1.73
CA ARG A 58 -1.99 6.39 -2.61
C ARG A 58 -1.17 7.54 -3.19
N SER A 59 -0.34 8.20 -2.39
CA SER A 59 0.51 9.30 -2.87
C SER A 59 1.57 8.84 -3.87
N VAL A 60 2.06 7.60 -3.76
CA VAL A 60 3.13 7.09 -4.63
C VAL A 60 2.59 6.40 -5.88
N PHE A 61 1.47 5.67 -5.76
CA PHE A 61 0.94 4.80 -6.83
C PHE A 61 -0.47 5.18 -7.30
N GLY A 62 -1.22 6.00 -6.55
CA GLY A 62 -2.58 6.41 -6.87
C GLY A 62 -2.68 7.19 -8.18
N ASP A 63 -1.72 8.07 -8.45
CA ASP A 63 -1.69 8.87 -9.68
C ASP A 63 -1.28 8.02 -10.90
N ALA A 64 -0.47 6.98 -10.69
CA ALA A 64 -0.09 6.01 -11.72
C ALA A 64 -1.27 5.10 -12.11
N ALA A 65 -2.01 4.58 -11.11
CA ALA A 65 -3.13 3.67 -11.34
C ALA A 65 -4.36 4.33 -11.99
N GLY A 66 -4.60 5.62 -11.74
CA GLY A 66 -5.69 6.38 -12.36
C GLY A 66 -5.51 6.59 -13.87
N ALA A 67 -4.27 6.59 -14.37
CA ALA A 67 -3.98 6.72 -15.79
C ALA A 67 -4.16 5.40 -16.59
N ALA A 68 -4.20 4.25 -15.90
CA ALA A 68 -4.28 2.92 -16.52
C ALA A 68 -5.72 2.44 -16.80
N SER A 69 -6.76 3.16 -16.33
CA SER A 69 -8.18 2.79 -16.51
C SER A 69 -8.95 3.69 -17.48
N ALA A 70 -8.27 4.62 -18.18
CA ALA A 70 -8.87 5.54 -19.14
C ALA A 70 -8.40 5.31 -20.59
N GLY A 71 -8.06 4.07 -20.95
CA GLY A 71 -7.65 3.66 -22.30
C GLY A 71 -8.46 2.50 -22.84
#